data_AF-D4KC25-F1
#
_entry.id   AF-D4KC25-F1
#
_cell.length_a   1.000
_cell.length_b   1.000
_cell.length_c   1.000
_cell.angle_alpha   90.00
_cell.angle_beta   90.00
_cell.angle_gamma   90.00
#
_symmetry.space_group_name_H-M   'P 1'
#
loop_
_entity.id
_entity.type
_entity.pdbx_description
1 polymer ?
#
loop_
_entity_poly.entity_id
_entity_poly.type
_entity_poly.pdbx_seq_one_letter_code
_entity_poly.pdbx_strand_id
1 'polypeptide(L)'
;MAQVKFAYGTKARYDALAPKDMDTLYFTTDTLQMFKGTTEYTKSTKMVSSLPAAGQVQGIIYFRMTDYTMHIWNGTEFVQLNKTTVTQIPADATNDDIPTTKAVADYVNAKVAAVEGIKGKFVTDVTYNAGVLSVAKGDEPVTTTLTGVIHEPTYDAETRTIKLPVFGGDTLTIALGKDLVVKSGIYNTETHEIELTITTGEVIKIPVGSLIDIYIGVATSTATVTVSNDNKISVAVRVSAKANNSITIEEDGLYVAVPDAYTKVETDAKIKKVQDQLDGHSKDTVVHITAEERKAWNAKVSQDELTAAKSEVISAAAADATKKADAALDAAKTYADGLNTAMDNRVKSVEGALTWKAIDDSGANAET
;
A
#
# COMPACT_ATOMS: atom_id res chain seq x y z
N MET A 1 68.87 -82.04 -107.06
CA MET A 1 68.03 -81.99 -105.84
C MET A 1 68.98 -81.99 -104.65
N ALA A 2 68.83 -81.08 -103.68
CA ALA A 2 69.64 -81.13 -102.46
C ALA A 2 69.24 -82.37 -101.63
N GLN A 3 70.22 -83.14 -101.14
CA GLN A 3 69.97 -84.30 -100.27
C GLN A 3 69.57 -83.81 -98.87
N VAL A 4 68.39 -84.19 -98.37
CA VAL A 4 67.96 -83.87 -97.01
C VAL A 4 68.56 -84.88 -96.04
N LYS A 5 69.37 -84.43 -95.08
CA LYS A 5 70.04 -85.28 -94.07
C LYS A 5 69.33 -85.19 -92.72
N PHE A 6 69.16 -86.33 -92.06
CA PHE A 6 68.57 -86.45 -90.72
C PHE A 6 69.58 -87.08 -89.75
N ALA A 7 69.71 -86.53 -88.55
CA ALA A 7 70.53 -87.08 -87.47
C ALA A 7 69.80 -87.00 -86.13
N TYR A 8 70.07 -87.93 -85.21
CA TYR A 8 69.45 -87.93 -83.88
C TYR A 8 70.46 -88.30 -82.78
N GLY A 9 70.21 -87.86 -81.55
CA GLY A 9 71.07 -88.13 -80.39
C GLY A 9 70.66 -87.32 -79.16
N THR A 10 71.46 -87.29 -78.11
CA THR A 10 71.19 -86.41 -76.95
C THR A 10 71.62 -84.97 -77.24
N LYS A 11 71.07 -83.99 -76.51
CA LYS A 11 71.44 -82.57 -76.64
C LYS A 11 72.94 -82.35 -76.41
N ALA A 12 73.53 -83.05 -75.45
CA ALA A 12 74.97 -83.01 -75.20
C ALA A 12 75.80 -83.47 -76.41
N ARG A 13 75.34 -84.52 -77.13
CA ARG A 13 76.02 -84.98 -78.35
C ARG A 13 75.86 -84.00 -79.51
N TYR A 14 74.70 -83.35 -79.62
CA TYR A 14 74.49 -82.27 -80.58
C TYR A 14 75.39 -81.05 -80.27
N ASP A 15 75.54 -80.67 -78.99
CA ASP A 15 76.37 -79.54 -78.58
C ASP A 15 77.86 -79.77 -78.79
N ALA A 16 78.31 -81.03 -78.70
CA ALA A 16 79.69 -81.41 -78.97
C ALA A 16 80.07 -81.39 -80.47
N LEU A 17 79.11 -81.21 -81.40
CA LEU A 17 79.40 -81.11 -82.84
C LEU A 17 80.04 -79.76 -83.18
N ALA A 18 81.25 -79.80 -83.77
CA ALA A 18 81.95 -78.62 -84.28
C ALA A 18 82.74 -78.96 -85.57
N PRO A 19 82.38 -78.41 -86.75
CA PRO A 19 81.20 -77.57 -87.03
C PRO A 19 79.91 -78.40 -87.10
N LYS A 20 78.76 -77.75 -86.88
CA LYS A 20 77.45 -78.34 -87.18
C LYS A 20 77.19 -78.22 -88.69
N ASP A 21 76.66 -79.26 -89.32
CA ASP A 21 76.29 -79.22 -90.75
C ASP A 21 74.99 -78.41 -90.91
N MET A 22 75.06 -77.29 -91.65
CA MET A 22 73.93 -76.38 -91.86
C MET A 22 72.77 -77.01 -92.65
N ASP A 23 73.02 -78.10 -93.38
CA ASP A 23 72.03 -78.80 -94.19
C ASP A 23 71.47 -80.08 -93.52
N THR A 24 71.86 -80.37 -92.28
CA THR A 24 71.34 -81.50 -91.51
C THR A 24 70.26 -81.07 -90.52
N LEU A 25 69.16 -81.84 -90.47
CA LEU A 25 68.13 -81.74 -89.45
C LEU A 25 68.46 -82.69 -88.29
N TYR A 26 68.69 -82.12 -87.10
CA TYR A 26 69.04 -82.83 -85.88
C TYR A 26 67.83 -82.96 -84.95
N PHE A 27 67.59 -84.16 -84.42
CA PHE A 27 66.54 -84.46 -83.45
C PHE A 27 67.18 -84.88 -82.13
N THR A 28 66.99 -84.09 -81.08
CA THR A 28 67.50 -84.45 -79.75
C THR A 28 66.47 -85.32 -79.03
N THR A 29 66.85 -86.54 -78.64
CA THR A 29 65.91 -87.53 -78.08
C THR A 29 65.58 -87.27 -76.61
N ASP A 30 66.44 -86.55 -75.89
CA ASP A 30 66.31 -86.22 -74.47
C ASP A 30 65.52 -84.92 -74.23
N THR A 31 65.81 -83.86 -74.99
CA THR A 31 65.13 -82.56 -74.87
C THR A 31 63.97 -82.37 -75.85
N LEU A 32 63.74 -83.32 -76.76
CA LEU A 32 62.70 -83.29 -77.81
C LEU A 32 62.78 -82.07 -78.74
N GLN A 33 63.97 -81.49 -78.90
CA GLN A 33 64.22 -80.35 -79.79
C GLN A 33 64.61 -80.79 -81.21
N MET A 34 64.28 -79.95 -82.19
CA MET A 34 64.73 -80.05 -83.58
C MET A 34 65.61 -78.86 -83.95
N PHE A 35 66.74 -79.12 -84.62
CA PHE A 35 67.66 -78.09 -85.11
C PHE A 35 67.98 -78.29 -86.60
N LYS A 36 68.09 -77.21 -87.38
CA LYS A 36 68.76 -77.22 -88.69
C LYS A 36 70.11 -76.53 -88.54
N GLY A 37 71.21 -77.27 -88.64
CA GLY A 37 72.53 -76.75 -88.29
C GLY A 37 72.59 -76.22 -86.86
N THR A 38 72.86 -74.92 -86.70
CA THR A 38 72.88 -74.22 -85.39
C THR A 38 71.52 -73.65 -84.98
N THR A 39 70.52 -73.66 -85.85
CA THR A 39 69.22 -73.01 -85.63
C THR A 39 68.22 -73.99 -85.04
N GLU A 40 67.62 -73.63 -83.91
CA GLU A 40 66.57 -74.42 -83.26
C GLU A 40 65.17 -74.05 -83.76
N TYR A 41 64.33 -75.05 -84.03
CA TYR A 41 62.98 -74.90 -84.58
C TYR A 41 61.85 -75.26 -83.61
N THR A 42 62.18 -75.69 -82.40
CA THR A 42 61.22 -76.30 -81.44
C THR A 42 60.96 -75.49 -80.19
N LYS A 43 61.73 -74.42 -79.93
CA LYS A 43 61.42 -73.54 -78.79
C LYS A 43 60.05 -72.91 -78.99
N SER A 44 59.23 -72.90 -77.95
CA SER A 44 58.03 -72.06 -77.88
C SER A 44 58.32 -70.72 -77.18
N THR A 45 59.43 -70.64 -76.42
CA THR A 45 59.83 -69.47 -75.62
C THR A 45 61.35 -69.22 -75.65
N LYS A 46 61.77 -67.95 -75.60
CA LYS A 46 63.18 -67.51 -75.48
C LYS A 46 63.32 -66.52 -74.32
N MET A 47 64.18 -66.82 -73.37
CA MET A 47 64.56 -65.87 -72.32
C MET A 47 65.61 -64.89 -72.86
N VAL A 48 65.39 -63.60 -72.67
CA VAL A 48 66.28 -62.54 -73.16
C VAL A 48 66.46 -61.45 -72.10
N SER A 49 67.60 -60.77 -72.09
CA SER A 49 67.81 -59.56 -71.28
C SER A 49 67.24 -58.31 -71.96
N SER A 50 67.16 -58.29 -73.29
CA SER A 50 66.53 -57.25 -74.10
C SER A 50 65.90 -57.87 -75.35
N LEU A 51 64.91 -57.21 -75.95
CA LEU A 51 64.36 -57.70 -77.21
C LEU A 51 65.42 -57.60 -78.32
N PRO A 52 65.61 -58.64 -79.14
CA PRO A 52 66.62 -58.62 -80.19
C PRO A 52 66.27 -57.62 -81.29
N ALA A 53 67.29 -56.91 -81.80
CA ALA A 53 67.15 -55.95 -82.91
C ALA A 53 67.14 -56.63 -84.29
N ALA A 54 67.70 -57.84 -84.41
CA ALA A 54 67.68 -58.65 -85.63
C ALA A 54 67.61 -60.16 -85.28
N GLY A 55 67.17 -60.99 -86.22
CA GLY A 55 67.05 -62.44 -86.02
C GLY A 55 65.84 -62.84 -85.15
N GLN A 56 64.80 -62.00 -85.13
CA GLN A 56 63.51 -62.32 -84.51
C GLN A 56 62.85 -63.48 -85.26
N VAL A 57 62.21 -64.38 -84.51
CA VAL A 57 61.49 -65.52 -85.07
C VAL A 57 60.01 -65.30 -84.80
N GLN A 58 59.22 -65.27 -85.86
CA GLN A 58 57.77 -65.10 -85.78
C GLN A 58 57.14 -66.23 -84.97
N GLY A 59 56.17 -65.89 -84.11
CA GLY A 59 55.43 -66.86 -83.31
C GLY A 59 56.14 -67.33 -82.02
N ILE A 60 57.37 -66.89 -81.76
CA ILE A 60 58.11 -67.21 -80.54
C ILE A 60 57.83 -66.18 -79.45
N ILE A 61 57.57 -66.64 -78.23
CA ILE A 61 57.45 -65.76 -77.06
C ILE A 61 58.85 -65.45 -76.52
N TYR A 62 59.20 -64.18 -76.51
CA TYR A 62 60.39 -63.62 -75.88
C TYR A 62 60.04 -63.17 -74.46
N PHE A 63 60.57 -63.87 -73.47
CA PHE A 63 60.46 -63.51 -72.06
C PHE A 63 61.63 -62.62 -71.68
N ARG A 64 61.37 -61.33 -71.41
CA ARG A 64 62.39 -60.38 -70.99
C ARG A 64 62.59 -60.47 -69.49
N MET A 65 63.80 -60.86 -69.07
CA MET A 65 64.12 -61.13 -67.67
C MET A 65 64.28 -59.88 -66.80
N THR A 66 64.39 -58.69 -67.39
CA THR A 66 64.59 -57.44 -66.65
C THR A 66 63.30 -56.89 -66.03
N ASP A 67 62.18 -57.01 -66.74
CA ASP A 67 60.87 -56.46 -66.37
C ASP A 67 59.76 -57.51 -66.35
N TYR A 68 60.11 -58.79 -66.55
CA TYR A 68 59.20 -59.93 -66.57
C TYR A 68 58.08 -59.80 -67.62
N THR A 69 58.36 -59.08 -68.72
CA THR A 69 57.43 -58.93 -69.83
C THR A 69 57.57 -60.04 -70.87
N MET A 70 56.44 -60.42 -71.45
CA MET A 70 56.32 -61.44 -72.48
C MET A 70 55.96 -60.76 -73.79
N HIS A 71 56.77 -60.96 -74.82
CA HIS A 71 56.57 -60.36 -76.13
C HIS A 71 56.55 -61.42 -77.22
N ILE A 72 55.67 -61.30 -78.20
CA ILE A 72 55.67 -62.16 -79.39
C ILE A 72 56.02 -61.33 -80.62
N TRP A 73 56.90 -61.84 -81.49
CA TRP A 73 57.15 -61.20 -82.78
C TRP A 73 56.05 -61.61 -83.76
N ASN A 74 55.29 -60.65 -84.27
CA ASN A 74 54.17 -60.91 -85.19
C ASN A 74 54.61 -60.95 -86.67
N GLY A 75 55.87 -60.64 -86.98
CA GLY A 75 56.40 -60.49 -88.33
C GLY A 75 56.90 -59.08 -88.63
N THR A 76 56.37 -58.08 -87.92
CA THR A 76 56.65 -56.65 -88.11
C THR A 76 57.09 -55.95 -86.82
N GLU A 77 56.50 -56.32 -85.68
CA GLU A 77 56.80 -55.72 -84.37
C GLU A 77 56.68 -56.75 -83.23
N PHE A 78 57.17 -56.36 -82.06
CA PHE A 78 56.94 -57.09 -80.82
C PHE A 78 55.62 -56.66 -80.19
N VAL A 79 54.69 -57.59 -80.03
CA VAL A 79 53.44 -57.39 -79.31
C VAL A 79 53.63 -57.91 -77.89
N GLN A 80 53.43 -57.05 -76.89
CA GLN A 80 53.47 -57.44 -75.48
C GLN A 80 52.19 -58.21 -75.11
N LEU A 81 52.34 -59.32 -74.40
CA LEU A 81 51.24 -60.25 -74.07
C LEU A 81 50.72 -60.09 -72.65
N ASN A 82 51.52 -59.57 -71.73
CA ASN A 82 51.14 -59.31 -70.34
C ASN A 82 51.11 -57.81 -70.06
N LYS A 83 50.29 -57.38 -69.09
CA LYS A 83 50.34 -56.00 -68.61
C LYS A 83 51.66 -55.72 -67.90
N THR A 84 52.20 -54.52 -68.09
CA THR A 84 53.41 -54.07 -67.40
C THR A 84 53.11 -53.87 -65.91
N THR A 85 54.05 -54.25 -65.05
CA THR A 85 53.94 -53.92 -63.63
C THR A 85 54.56 -52.56 -63.33
N VAL A 86 53.90 -51.77 -62.48
CA VAL A 86 54.40 -50.45 -62.06
C VAL A 86 54.95 -50.51 -60.63
N THR A 87 56.10 -49.88 -60.42
CA THR A 87 56.76 -49.79 -59.11
C THR A 87 56.28 -48.60 -58.27
N GLN A 88 55.45 -47.74 -58.85
CA GLN A 88 54.77 -46.62 -58.18
C GLN A 88 53.37 -46.47 -58.78
N ILE A 89 52.37 -46.21 -57.94
CA ILE A 89 51.00 -45.92 -58.41
C ILE A 89 50.95 -44.47 -58.90
N PRO A 90 50.65 -44.21 -60.19
CA PRO A 90 50.54 -42.85 -60.71
C PRO A 90 49.25 -42.17 -60.22
N ALA A 91 49.20 -40.84 -60.28
CA ALA A 91 48.05 -40.07 -59.78
C ALA A 91 46.79 -40.29 -60.64
N ASP A 92 46.97 -40.60 -61.91
CA ASP A 92 45.99 -40.85 -62.95
C ASP A 92 46.03 -42.32 -63.41
N ALA A 93 46.23 -43.24 -62.47
CA ALA A 93 46.29 -44.67 -62.75
C ALA A 93 45.08 -45.16 -63.56
N THR A 94 45.37 -46.01 -64.54
CA THR A 94 44.40 -46.63 -65.43
C THR A 94 44.26 -48.12 -65.09
N ASN A 95 43.31 -48.81 -65.75
CA ASN A 95 43.14 -50.26 -65.61
C ASN A 95 44.34 -51.08 -66.13
N ASP A 96 45.29 -50.45 -66.82
CA ASP A 96 46.48 -51.10 -67.38
C ASP A 96 47.71 -51.03 -66.46
N ASP A 97 47.67 -50.18 -65.43
CA ASP A 97 48.74 -50.04 -64.44
C ASP A 97 48.60 -51.10 -63.35
N ILE A 98 49.38 -52.19 -63.44
CA ILE A 98 49.35 -53.26 -62.44
C ILE A 98 50.42 -52.99 -61.36
N PRO A 99 50.05 -52.54 -60.15
CA PRO A 99 51.05 -52.18 -59.15
C PRO A 99 51.72 -53.41 -58.54
N THR A 100 53.00 -53.28 -58.23
CA THR A 100 53.69 -54.22 -57.35
C THR A 100 53.15 -54.11 -55.91
N THR A 101 53.28 -55.18 -55.11
CA THR A 101 52.88 -55.15 -53.68
C THR A 101 53.56 -54.02 -52.91
N LYS A 102 54.83 -53.73 -53.21
CA LYS A 102 55.55 -52.61 -52.61
C LYS A 102 54.94 -51.26 -53.00
N ALA A 103 54.57 -51.07 -54.27
CA ALA A 103 53.92 -49.84 -54.72
C ALA A 103 52.60 -49.57 -53.99
N VAL A 104 51.81 -50.62 -53.72
CA VAL A 104 50.58 -50.51 -52.91
C VAL A 104 50.90 -50.13 -51.47
N ALA A 105 51.84 -50.82 -50.82
CA ALA A 105 52.24 -50.52 -49.45
C ALA A 105 52.77 -49.09 -49.29
N ASP A 106 53.63 -48.65 -50.20
CA ASP A 106 54.18 -47.29 -50.20
C ASP A 106 53.08 -46.25 -50.41
N TYR A 107 52.16 -46.47 -51.35
CA TYR A 107 51.03 -45.56 -51.60
C TYR A 107 50.10 -45.45 -50.39
N VAL A 108 49.72 -46.59 -49.79
CA VAL A 108 48.86 -46.60 -48.59
C VAL A 108 49.57 -45.91 -47.44
N ASN A 109 50.83 -46.24 -47.17
CA ASN A 109 51.61 -45.59 -46.12
C ASN A 109 51.74 -44.08 -46.35
N ALA A 110 51.97 -43.64 -47.59
CA ALA A 110 52.02 -42.21 -47.91
C ALA A 110 50.67 -41.53 -47.68
N LYS A 111 49.54 -42.17 -48.02
CA LYS A 111 48.20 -41.64 -47.74
C LYS A 111 47.89 -41.60 -46.24
N VAL A 112 48.31 -42.62 -45.48
CA VAL A 112 48.19 -42.66 -44.02
C VAL A 112 49.04 -41.58 -43.37
N ALA A 113 50.31 -41.45 -43.74
CA ALA A 113 51.19 -40.38 -43.24
C ALA A 113 50.67 -38.97 -43.60
N ALA A 114 49.95 -38.83 -44.72
CA ALA A 114 49.29 -37.58 -45.11
C ALA A 114 48.01 -37.27 -44.32
N VAL A 115 47.58 -38.13 -43.38
CA VAL A 115 46.45 -37.87 -42.48
C VAL A 115 46.81 -38.05 -41.01
N GLU A 116 47.81 -38.87 -40.71
CA GLU A 116 48.33 -39.14 -39.38
C GLU A 116 49.14 -37.96 -38.85
N GLY A 117 48.94 -37.60 -37.58
CA GLY A 117 49.66 -36.49 -36.93
C GLY A 117 49.30 -35.08 -37.44
N ILE A 118 48.31 -34.95 -38.32
CA ILE A 118 47.86 -33.62 -38.78
C ILE A 118 46.96 -32.97 -37.74
N LYS A 119 47.56 -31.97 -37.09
CA LYS A 119 46.91 -31.01 -36.19
C LYS A 119 45.63 -30.42 -36.79
N GLY A 120 44.55 -30.44 -36.01
CA GLY A 120 43.25 -29.83 -36.32
C GLY A 120 42.31 -30.61 -37.24
N LYS A 121 42.74 -31.75 -37.82
CA LYS A 121 41.95 -32.51 -38.80
C LYS A 121 41.06 -33.59 -38.19
N PHE A 122 41.60 -34.43 -37.33
CA PHE A 122 40.88 -35.54 -36.69
C PHE A 122 40.90 -35.40 -35.18
N VAL A 123 39.86 -35.89 -34.51
CA VAL A 123 39.85 -35.98 -33.04
C VAL A 123 40.82 -37.08 -32.63
N THR A 124 41.80 -36.72 -31.81
CA THR A 124 42.83 -37.64 -31.31
C THR A 124 42.54 -38.11 -29.90
N ASP A 125 41.84 -37.29 -29.11
CA ASP A 125 41.47 -37.63 -27.74
C ASP A 125 40.21 -36.87 -27.30
N VAL A 126 39.43 -37.50 -26.41
CA VAL A 126 38.25 -36.92 -25.76
C VAL A 126 38.27 -37.31 -24.29
N THR A 127 38.39 -36.33 -23.41
CA THR A 127 38.42 -36.54 -21.96
C THR A 127 37.31 -35.75 -21.27
N TYR A 128 36.87 -36.27 -20.13
CA TYR A 128 35.91 -35.64 -19.24
C TYR A 128 36.51 -35.54 -17.84
N ASN A 129 36.45 -34.34 -17.26
CA ASN A 129 36.82 -34.13 -15.87
C ASN A 129 35.90 -33.07 -15.25
N ALA A 130 35.15 -33.45 -14.22
CA ALA A 130 34.35 -32.55 -13.38
C ALA A 130 33.59 -31.46 -14.17
N GLY A 131 32.75 -31.87 -15.12
CA GLY A 131 31.94 -30.95 -15.92
C GLY A 131 32.65 -30.29 -17.09
N VAL A 132 33.93 -30.56 -17.33
CA VAL A 132 34.67 -30.06 -18.50
C VAL A 132 34.90 -31.19 -19.48
N LEU A 133 34.44 -31.00 -20.71
CA LEU A 133 34.79 -31.83 -21.85
C LEU A 133 36.03 -31.22 -22.53
N SER A 134 37.02 -32.05 -22.82
CA SER A 134 38.27 -31.66 -23.44
C SER A 134 38.46 -32.48 -24.70
N VAL A 135 38.53 -31.82 -25.85
CA VAL A 135 38.64 -32.46 -27.16
C VAL A 135 39.94 -32.01 -27.83
N ALA A 136 40.84 -32.95 -28.07
CA ALA A 136 42.10 -32.71 -28.75
C ALA A 136 42.03 -33.15 -30.22
N LYS A 137 42.69 -32.39 -31.09
CA LYS A 137 42.88 -32.74 -32.51
C LYS A 137 44.38 -32.76 -32.86
N GLY A 138 45.19 -33.45 -32.07
CA GLY A 138 46.66 -33.47 -32.19
C GLY A 138 47.38 -32.20 -31.71
N ASP A 139 46.63 -31.24 -31.16
CA ASP A 139 47.09 -29.99 -30.55
C ASP A 139 46.60 -29.92 -29.10
N GLU A 140 46.92 -28.80 -28.43
CA GLU A 140 46.32 -28.46 -27.14
C GLU A 140 44.78 -28.63 -27.19
N PRO A 141 44.20 -29.32 -26.20
CA PRO A 141 42.78 -29.63 -26.21
C PRO A 141 41.93 -28.36 -26.12
N VAL A 142 40.83 -28.35 -26.87
CA VAL A 142 39.77 -27.36 -26.71
C VAL A 142 38.84 -27.83 -25.60
N THR A 143 38.73 -27.02 -24.54
CA THR A 143 37.90 -27.33 -23.38
C THR A 143 36.56 -26.60 -23.45
N THR A 144 35.48 -27.32 -23.16
CA THR A 144 34.12 -26.78 -23.03
C THR A 144 33.54 -27.21 -21.70
N THR A 145 33.23 -26.24 -20.84
CA THR A 145 32.49 -26.48 -19.60
C THR A 145 31.03 -26.75 -19.93
N LEU A 146 30.50 -27.87 -19.44
CA LEU A 146 29.07 -28.16 -19.46
C LEU A 146 28.36 -27.12 -18.59
N THR A 147 27.45 -26.35 -19.17
CA THR A 147 26.68 -25.34 -18.43
C THR A 147 25.29 -25.85 -18.12
N GLY A 148 24.80 -25.65 -16.89
CA GLY A 148 23.43 -25.98 -16.51
C GLY A 148 23.19 -27.44 -16.10
N VAL A 149 24.25 -28.24 -15.97
CA VAL A 149 24.18 -29.63 -15.50
C VAL A 149 24.43 -29.68 -14.00
N ILE A 150 23.50 -30.27 -13.26
CA ILE A 150 23.63 -30.47 -11.81
C ILE A 150 24.62 -31.60 -11.53
N HIS A 151 25.47 -31.43 -10.53
CA HIS A 151 26.32 -32.48 -10.00
C HIS A 151 26.28 -32.51 -8.47
N GLU A 152 26.49 -33.69 -7.90
CA GLU A 152 26.67 -33.89 -6.46
C GLU A 152 25.64 -33.14 -5.58
N PRO A 153 24.33 -33.34 -5.81
CA PRO A 153 23.31 -32.69 -5.00
C PRO A 153 23.41 -33.12 -3.54
N THR A 154 23.26 -32.16 -2.62
CA THR A 154 23.34 -32.41 -1.19
C THR A 154 22.09 -31.92 -0.47
N TYR A 155 21.73 -32.62 0.61
CA TYR A 155 20.71 -32.19 1.54
C TYR A 155 21.33 -31.91 2.91
N ASP A 156 21.11 -30.71 3.41
CA ASP A 156 21.46 -30.32 4.77
C ASP A 156 20.21 -30.43 5.65
N ALA A 157 20.22 -31.39 6.58
CA ALA A 157 19.11 -31.64 7.48
C ALA A 157 18.96 -30.57 8.58
N GLU A 158 20.04 -29.90 8.97
CA GLU A 158 19.99 -28.85 9.99
C GLU A 158 19.35 -27.59 9.44
N THR A 159 19.68 -27.23 8.20
CA THR A 159 19.14 -26.04 7.52
C THR A 159 17.91 -26.36 6.65
N ARG A 160 17.52 -27.63 6.51
CA ARG A 160 16.47 -28.13 5.58
C ARG A 160 16.62 -27.54 4.18
N THR A 161 17.84 -27.51 3.69
CA THR A 161 18.19 -26.91 2.41
C THR A 161 18.74 -27.96 1.47
N ILE A 162 18.27 -27.96 0.22
CA ILE A 162 18.85 -28.76 -0.85
C ILE A 162 19.77 -27.85 -1.65
N LYS A 163 21.05 -28.22 -1.76
CA LYS A 163 22.02 -27.55 -2.62
C LYS A 163 22.27 -28.40 -3.86
N LEU A 164 22.12 -27.78 -5.02
CA LEU A 164 22.31 -28.40 -6.33
C LEU A 164 23.45 -27.62 -7.04
N PRO A 165 24.71 -28.01 -6.82
CA PRO A 165 25.84 -27.45 -7.56
C PRO A 165 25.64 -27.63 -9.06
N VAL A 166 25.94 -26.60 -9.85
CA VAL A 166 25.75 -26.59 -11.30
C VAL A 166 27.06 -26.29 -11.99
N PHE A 167 27.46 -27.13 -12.94
CA PHE A 167 28.65 -26.84 -13.74
C PHE A 167 28.47 -25.54 -14.53
N GLY A 168 29.49 -24.67 -14.48
CA GLY A 168 29.51 -23.40 -15.20
C GLY A 168 28.48 -22.36 -14.73
N GLY A 169 27.89 -22.51 -13.54
CA GLY A 169 26.90 -21.59 -12.99
C GLY A 169 26.85 -21.59 -11.47
N ASP A 170 25.91 -20.82 -10.93
CA ASP A 170 25.69 -20.73 -9.48
C ASP A 170 25.01 -22.00 -8.94
N THR A 171 25.30 -22.32 -7.68
CA THR A 171 24.61 -23.41 -6.97
C THR A 171 23.14 -23.04 -6.76
N LEU A 172 22.23 -23.85 -7.29
CA LEU A 172 20.81 -23.70 -7.01
C LEU A 172 20.52 -24.17 -5.58
N THR A 173 19.97 -23.26 -4.78
CA THR A 173 19.66 -23.52 -3.38
C THR A 173 18.15 -23.50 -3.17
N ILE A 174 17.58 -24.62 -2.72
CA ILE A 174 16.17 -24.75 -2.40
C ILE A 174 16.02 -24.81 -0.89
N ALA A 175 15.51 -23.74 -0.29
CA ALA A 175 15.12 -23.72 1.11
C ALA A 175 13.73 -24.35 1.25
N LEU A 176 13.61 -25.47 1.96
CA LEU A 176 12.32 -26.16 2.15
C LEU A 176 11.45 -25.50 3.22
N GLY A 177 11.95 -24.45 3.87
CA GLY A 177 11.30 -23.83 5.03
C GLY A 177 11.37 -24.74 6.27
N LYS A 178 11.63 -24.15 7.44
CA LYS A 178 11.27 -24.81 8.70
C LYS A 178 9.84 -24.39 9.01
N ASP A 179 8.91 -25.33 8.97
CA ASP A 179 7.58 -25.07 9.50
C ASP A 179 7.74 -24.73 10.99
N LEU A 180 7.33 -23.52 11.37
CA LEU A 180 7.34 -23.07 12.76
C LEU A 180 6.09 -23.65 13.42
N VAL A 181 6.25 -24.84 14.00
CA VAL A 181 5.19 -25.53 14.71
C VAL A 181 5.36 -25.29 16.21
N VAL A 182 4.27 -25.03 16.92
CA VAL A 182 4.28 -24.92 18.37
C VAL A 182 4.50 -26.32 18.96
N LYS A 183 5.57 -26.49 19.74
CA LYS A 183 5.90 -27.74 20.44
C LYS A 183 5.24 -27.82 21.82
N SER A 184 5.16 -26.68 22.49
CA SER A 184 4.58 -26.58 23.84
C SER A 184 4.09 -25.16 24.08
N GLY A 185 3.08 -25.04 24.94
CA GLY A 185 2.58 -23.76 25.43
C GLY A 185 2.42 -23.83 26.94
N ILE A 186 2.92 -22.80 27.64
CA ILE A 186 2.80 -22.67 29.10
C ILE A 186 2.26 -21.28 29.41
N TYR A 187 1.37 -21.19 30.41
CA TYR A 187 1.01 -19.90 30.99
C TYR A 187 1.97 -19.55 32.12
N ASN A 188 2.72 -18.47 31.96
CA ASN A 188 3.63 -17.96 32.99
C ASN A 188 2.83 -17.10 33.97
N THR A 189 2.65 -17.59 35.20
CA THR A 189 1.87 -16.92 36.24
C THR A 189 2.55 -15.68 36.82
N GLU A 190 3.87 -15.52 36.64
CA GLU A 190 4.61 -14.35 37.12
C GLU A 190 4.46 -13.19 36.14
N THR A 191 4.72 -13.45 34.85
CA THR A 191 4.64 -12.42 33.80
C THR A 191 3.24 -12.25 33.20
N HIS A 192 2.31 -13.16 33.48
CA HIS A 192 0.96 -13.21 32.91
C HIS A 192 0.97 -13.30 31.37
N GLU A 193 1.94 -14.03 30.83
CA GLU A 193 2.13 -14.27 29.39
C GLU A 193 1.83 -15.74 29.06
N ILE A 194 1.26 -15.98 27.87
CA ILE A 194 1.29 -17.30 27.24
C ILE A 194 2.62 -17.41 26.49
N GLU A 195 3.44 -18.37 26.87
CA GLU A 195 4.75 -18.66 26.29
C GLU A 195 4.62 -19.88 25.38
N LEU A 196 4.70 -19.67 24.06
CA LEU A 196 4.65 -20.72 23.05
C LEU A 196 6.07 -21.02 22.54
N THR A 197 6.58 -22.21 22.84
CA THR A 197 7.87 -22.66 22.32
C THR A 197 7.66 -23.26 20.93
N ILE A 198 8.29 -22.68 19.92
CA ILE A 198 8.22 -23.18 18.54
C ILE A 198 9.34 -24.19 18.25
N THR A 199 9.29 -24.82 17.07
CA THR A 199 10.23 -25.87 16.65
C THR A 199 11.71 -25.47 16.72
N THR A 200 12.02 -24.18 16.62
CA THR A 200 13.37 -23.59 16.73
C THR A 200 13.87 -23.38 18.17
N GLY A 201 13.01 -23.57 19.18
CA GLY A 201 13.33 -23.31 20.59
C GLY A 201 13.11 -21.87 21.04
N GLU A 202 12.82 -20.96 20.12
CA GLU A 202 12.37 -19.61 20.44
C GLU A 202 10.99 -19.63 21.12
N VAL A 203 10.75 -18.67 22.00
CA VAL A 203 9.51 -18.55 22.76
C VAL A 203 8.77 -17.30 22.30
N ILE A 204 7.58 -17.50 21.74
CA ILE A 204 6.65 -16.42 21.42
C ILE A 204 5.88 -16.08 22.70
N LYS A 205 5.96 -14.83 23.13
CA LYS A 205 5.30 -14.32 24.34
C LYS A 205 4.06 -13.52 23.96
N ILE A 206 2.91 -13.94 24.47
CA ILE A 206 1.64 -13.27 24.23
C ILE A 206 1.10 -12.76 25.57
N PRO A 207 1.11 -11.44 25.82
CA PRO A 207 0.58 -10.87 27.05
C PRO A 207 -0.93 -11.14 27.15
N VAL A 208 -1.37 -11.81 28.21
CA VAL A 208 -2.80 -12.17 28.35
C VAL A 208 -3.66 -10.92 28.53
N GLY A 209 -3.16 -9.89 29.20
CA GLY A 209 -3.85 -8.61 29.37
C GLY A 209 -4.11 -7.83 28.07
N SER A 210 -3.49 -8.21 26.94
CA SER A 210 -3.79 -7.64 25.62
C SER A 210 -4.84 -8.45 24.85
N LEU A 211 -5.19 -9.64 25.33
CA LEU A 211 -6.21 -10.50 24.71
C LEU A 211 -7.60 -10.30 25.31
N ILE A 212 -7.67 -9.75 26.52
CA ILE A 212 -8.92 -9.51 27.25
C ILE A 212 -8.95 -8.08 27.78
N ASP A 213 -10.13 -7.45 27.75
CA ASP A 213 -10.33 -6.16 28.40
C ASP A 213 -10.47 -6.35 29.92
N ILE A 214 -9.56 -5.75 30.69
CA ILE A 214 -9.61 -5.76 32.16
C ILE A 214 -10.27 -4.46 32.64
N TYR A 215 -11.48 -4.56 33.17
CA TYR A 215 -12.18 -3.43 33.77
C TYR A 215 -11.82 -3.30 35.25
N ILE A 216 -11.34 -2.12 35.66
CA ILE A 216 -11.01 -1.82 37.07
C ILE A 216 -12.02 -0.80 37.59
N GLY A 217 -12.66 -1.14 38.71
CA GLY A 217 -13.54 -0.21 39.42
C GLY A 217 -12.74 0.93 40.05
N VAL A 218 -13.23 2.16 39.91
CA VAL A 218 -12.55 3.37 40.44
C VAL A 218 -13.43 4.02 41.51
N ALA A 219 -12.77 4.47 42.58
CA ALA A 219 -13.40 5.29 43.61
C ALA A 219 -13.27 6.79 43.27
N THR A 220 -14.37 7.52 43.38
CA THR A 220 -14.42 8.98 43.25
C THR A 220 -14.91 9.61 44.55
N SER A 221 -15.05 10.94 44.57
CA SER A 221 -15.61 11.65 45.72
C SER A 221 -17.07 11.32 46.01
N THR A 222 -17.84 10.88 45.00
CA THR A 222 -19.29 10.66 45.11
C THR A 222 -19.72 9.19 45.04
N ALA A 223 -18.88 8.30 44.51
CA ALA A 223 -19.22 6.88 44.41
C ALA A 223 -17.97 5.99 44.38
N THR A 224 -18.15 4.72 44.71
CA THR A 224 -17.13 3.66 44.54
C THR A 224 -17.69 2.62 43.59
N VAL A 225 -17.03 2.40 42.46
CA VAL A 225 -17.34 1.29 41.54
C VAL A 225 -16.38 0.14 41.83
N THR A 226 -16.89 -1.08 41.90
CA THR A 226 -16.10 -2.29 42.11
C THR A 226 -16.44 -3.36 41.08
N VAL A 227 -15.42 -4.06 40.59
CA VAL A 227 -15.57 -5.24 39.73
C VAL A 227 -15.16 -6.44 40.56
N SER A 228 -16.08 -7.40 40.75
CA SER A 228 -15.82 -8.60 41.56
C SER A 228 -15.06 -9.67 40.78
N ASN A 229 -14.53 -10.67 41.50
CA ASN A 229 -13.87 -11.85 40.91
C ASN A 229 -14.81 -12.69 40.01
N ASP A 230 -16.13 -12.53 40.17
CA ASP A 230 -17.14 -13.18 39.33
C ASP A 230 -17.57 -12.29 38.14
N ASN A 231 -16.78 -11.26 37.81
CA ASN A 231 -17.04 -10.28 36.74
C ASN A 231 -18.35 -9.50 36.92
N LYS A 232 -18.80 -9.27 38.16
CA LYS A 232 -19.98 -8.42 38.44
C LYS A 232 -19.54 -7.01 38.79
N ILE A 233 -20.19 -6.02 38.17
CA ILE A 233 -19.96 -4.61 38.46
C ILE A 233 -20.98 -4.16 39.51
N SER A 234 -20.51 -3.55 40.59
CA SER A 234 -21.35 -2.94 41.62
C SER A 234 -20.92 -1.49 41.88
N VAL A 235 -21.87 -0.67 42.33
CA VAL A 235 -21.64 0.75 42.61
C VAL A 235 -22.21 1.08 43.97
N ALA A 236 -21.38 1.69 44.83
CA ALA A 236 -21.78 2.24 46.11
C ALA A 236 -21.73 3.78 46.04
N VAL A 237 -22.89 4.43 46.11
CA VAL A 237 -22.99 5.91 46.12
C VAL A 237 -22.74 6.42 47.53
N ARG A 238 -21.96 7.50 47.65
CA ARG A 238 -21.66 8.17 48.92
C ARG A 238 -22.68 9.25 49.19
N VAL A 239 -23.18 9.29 50.42
CA VAL A 239 -24.04 10.36 50.92
C VAL A 239 -23.24 11.24 51.88
N SER A 240 -23.40 12.56 51.75
CA SER A 240 -22.68 13.54 52.55
C SER A 240 -23.09 13.48 54.03
N ALA A 241 -22.11 13.37 54.93
CA ALA A 241 -22.32 13.41 56.37
C ALA A 241 -22.53 14.83 56.95
N LYS A 242 -22.57 15.87 56.11
CA LYS A 242 -22.82 17.24 56.56
C LYS A 242 -24.22 17.36 57.18
N ALA A 243 -24.32 18.13 58.26
CA ALA A 243 -25.61 18.49 58.84
C ALA A 243 -26.53 19.12 57.77
N ASN A 244 -27.83 18.83 57.85
CA ASN A 244 -28.87 19.26 56.92
C ASN A 244 -28.81 18.65 55.50
N ASN A 245 -28.09 17.55 55.29
CA ASN A 245 -28.24 16.74 54.08
C ASN A 245 -29.55 15.95 54.13
N SER A 246 -30.42 16.12 53.13
CA SER A 246 -31.74 15.46 53.07
C SER A 246 -31.72 14.08 52.44
N ILE A 247 -30.61 13.68 51.79
CA ILE A 247 -30.50 12.37 51.11
C ILE A 247 -30.24 11.28 52.16
N THR A 248 -31.04 10.22 52.14
CA THR A 248 -30.80 8.97 52.88
C THR A 248 -30.66 7.80 51.90
N ILE A 249 -29.94 6.75 52.30
CA ILE A 249 -29.86 5.49 51.54
C ILE A 249 -30.86 4.52 52.17
N GLU A 250 -31.85 4.11 51.41
CA GLU A 250 -32.85 3.11 51.76
C GLU A 250 -32.60 1.81 50.95
N GLU A 251 -33.29 0.73 51.31
CA GLU A 251 -33.17 -0.56 50.60
C GLU A 251 -33.57 -0.46 49.12
N ASP A 252 -34.49 0.43 48.78
CA ASP A 252 -35.02 0.65 47.44
C ASP A 252 -34.36 1.81 46.67
N GLY A 253 -33.43 2.57 47.29
CA GLY A 253 -32.65 3.58 46.59
C GLY A 253 -32.22 4.79 47.43
N LEU A 254 -31.91 5.89 46.73
CA LEU A 254 -31.61 7.18 47.36
C LEU A 254 -32.93 7.91 47.60
N TYR A 255 -33.23 8.20 48.87
CA TYR A 255 -34.43 8.91 49.30
C TYR A 255 -34.10 10.34 49.71
N VAL A 256 -35.05 11.27 49.56
CA VAL A 256 -34.92 12.66 50.03
C VAL A 256 -36.13 13.01 50.88
N ALA A 257 -35.90 13.24 52.18
CA ALA A 257 -36.95 13.71 53.08
C ALA A 257 -37.20 15.21 52.89
N VAL A 258 -38.47 15.62 52.84
CA VAL A 258 -38.90 17.03 52.80
C VAL A 258 -39.76 17.35 54.05
N PRO A 259 -39.16 17.43 55.24
CA PRO A 259 -39.89 17.44 56.51
C PRO A 259 -40.71 18.73 56.79
N ASP A 260 -40.41 19.86 56.14
CA ASP A 260 -41.07 21.16 56.42
C ASP A 260 -42.10 21.59 55.36
N ALA A 261 -42.53 20.68 54.47
CA ALA A 261 -43.57 21.00 53.50
C ALA A 261 -44.96 20.84 54.11
N TYR A 262 -45.72 21.93 54.25
CA TYR A 262 -47.16 21.83 54.53
C TYR A 262 -47.83 21.06 53.39
N THR A 263 -48.66 20.09 53.76
CA THR A 263 -49.55 19.46 52.79
C THR A 263 -50.55 20.50 52.26
N LYS A 264 -51.07 20.26 51.05
CA LYS A 264 -52.14 21.10 50.48
C LYS A 264 -53.31 21.24 51.46
N VAL A 265 -53.66 20.16 52.16
CA VAL A 265 -54.75 20.11 53.13
C VAL A 265 -54.51 21.07 54.30
N GLU A 266 -53.30 21.07 54.87
CA GLU A 266 -52.96 21.97 55.98
C GLU A 266 -52.93 23.45 55.55
N THR A 267 -52.49 23.71 54.32
CA THR A 267 -52.49 25.06 53.73
C THR A 267 -53.91 25.58 53.55
N ASP A 268 -54.77 24.77 52.94
CA ASP A 268 -56.17 25.14 52.70
C ASP A 268 -56.93 25.38 54.02
N ALA A 269 -56.67 24.58 55.06
CA ALA A 269 -57.27 24.77 56.39
C ALA A 269 -56.90 26.10 57.04
N LYS A 270 -55.63 26.53 56.93
CA LYS A 270 -55.18 27.83 57.44
C LYS A 270 -55.79 29.00 56.68
N ILE A 271 -55.85 28.91 55.35
CA ILE A 271 -56.48 29.93 54.50
C ILE A 271 -57.95 30.08 54.85
N LYS A 272 -58.67 28.95 55.01
CA LYS A 272 -60.08 28.96 55.37
C LYS A 272 -60.34 29.66 56.71
N LYS A 273 -59.51 29.40 57.73
CA LYS A 273 -59.65 30.03 59.05
C LYS A 273 -59.59 31.55 58.96
N VAL A 274 -58.67 32.09 58.18
CA VAL A 274 -58.53 33.55 57.96
C VAL A 274 -59.75 34.09 57.21
N GLN A 275 -60.21 33.39 56.18
CA GLN A 275 -61.38 33.81 55.39
C GLN A 275 -62.66 33.85 56.26
N ASP A 276 -62.89 32.83 57.08
CA ASP A 276 -64.05 32.76 57.97
C ASP A 276 -64.07 33.94 58.97
N GLN A 277 -62.90 34.36 59.48
CA GLN A 277 -62.78 35.53 60.35
C GLN A 277 -63.09 36.85 59.62
N LEU A 278 -62.61 37.00 58.38
CA LEU A 278 -62.87 38.19 57.58
C LEU A 278 -64.36 38.29 57.20
N ASP A 279 -64.96 37.18 56.78
CA ASP A 279 -66.37 37.11 56.45
C ASP A 279 -67.26 37.45 57.66
N GLY A 280 -66.88 36.97 58.86
CA GLY A 280 -67.55 37.34 60.10
C GLY A 280 -67.49 38.84 60.38
N HIS A 281 -66.30 39.44 60.25
CA HIS A 281 -66.11 40.87 60.47
C HIS A 281 -66.93 41.73 59.47
N SER A 282 -66.99 41.32 58.19
CA SER A 282 -67.71 42.06 57.14
C SER A 282 -69.23 42.19 57.36
N LYS A 283 -69.81 41.26 58.11
CA LYS A 283 -71.26 41.21 58.39
C LYS A 283 -71.63 41.87 59.72
N ASP A 284 -70.64 42.23 60.52
CA ASP A 284 -70.86 42.81 61.83
C ASP A 284 -71.04 44.33 61.74
N THR A 285 -72.28 44.79 61.92
CA THR A 285 -72.64 46.21 61.84
C THR A 285 -72.35 46.98 63.13
N VAL A 286 -71.95 46.28 64.19
CA VAL A 286 -71.70 46.81 65.53
C VAL A 286 -70.25 46.67 66.00
N VAL A 287 -69.38 46.02 65.22
CA VAL A 287 -67.96 45.81 65.56
C VAL A 287 -67.14 47.11 65.72
N HIS A 288 -67.54 48.19 65.05
CA HIS A 288 -66.81 49.47 65.07
C HIS A 288 -67.52 50.56 65.87
N ILE A 289 -68.85 50.58 65.86
CA ILE A 289 -69.67 51.48 66.66
C ILE A 289 -70.90 50.72 67.12
N THR A 290 -71.26 50.87 68.39
CA THR A 290 -72.49 50.26 68.91
C THR A 290 -73.72 50.85 68.21
N ALA A 291 -74.85 50.12 68.26
CA ALA A 291 -76.09 50.60 67.70
C ALA A 291 -76.55 51.91 68.37
N GLU A 292 -76.29 52.03 69.67
CA GLU A 292 -76.56 53.19 70.51
C GLU A 292 -75.69 54.40 70.08
N GLU A 293 -74.38 54.21 69.91
CA GLU A 293 -73.48 55.26 69.44
C GLU A 293 -73.83 55.74 68.03
N ARG A 294 -74.20 54.82 67.13
CA ARG A 294 -74.65 55.17 65.77
C ARG A 294 -75.93 56.01 65.82
N LYS A 295 -76.89 55.65 66.67
CA LYS A 295 -78.13 56.40 66.85
C LYS A 295 -77.86 57.79 67.44
N ALA A 296 -76.95 57.90 68.40
CA ALA A 296 -76.55 59.18 68.99
C ALA A 296 -75.82 60.09 67.99
N TRP A 297 -74.96 59.53 67.13
CA TRP A 297 -74.27 60.29 66.08
C TRP A 297 -75.25 60.80 65.01
N ASN A 298 -76.16 59.94 64.55
CA ASN A 298 -77.19 60.30 63.57
C ASN A 298 -78.20 61.35 64.09
N ALA A 299 -78.30 61.55 65.40
CA ALA A 299 -79.18 62.55 66.02
C ALA A 299 -78.51 63.93 66.20
N LYS A 300 -77.22 64.10 65.83
CA LYS A 300 -76.56 65.41 65.86
C LYS A 300 -77.08 66.28 64.71
N VAL A 301 -77.21 67.58 64.98
CA VAL A 301 -77.59 68.60 63.98
C VAL A 301 -76.72 68.47 62.74
N SER A 302 -77.38 68.47 61.59
CA SER A 302 -76.72 68.45 60.28
C SER A 302 -76.03 69.79 59.99
N GLN A 303 -75.07 69.76 59.07
CA GLN A 303 -74.39 70.99 58.63
C GLN A 303 -75.37 71.98 57.97
N ASP A 304 -76.44 71.47 57.35
CA ASP A 304 -77.50 72.28 56.74
C ASP A 304 -78.34 73.02 57.80
N GLU A 305 -78.74 72.32 58.88
CA GLU A 305 -79.46 72.92 60.01
C GLU A 305 -78.63 73.98 60.72
N LEU A 306 -77.32 73.74 60.90
CA LEU A 306 -76.40 74.72 61.50
C LEU A 306 -76.24 75.97 60.60
N THR A 307 -76.19 75.76 59.27
CA THR A 307 -76.05 76.84 58.29
C THR A 307 -77.30 77.72 58.26
N ALA A 308 -78.49 77.12 58.32
CA ALA A 308 -79.76 77.85 58.38
C ALA A 308 -79.85 78.75 59.63
N ALA A 309 -79.55 78.19 60.82
CA ALA A 309 -79.58 78.96 62.07
C ALA A 309 -78.58 80.14 62.06
N LYS A 310 -77.39 79.96 61.48
CA LYS A 310 -76.40 81.04 61.35
C LYS A 310 -76.91 82.17 60.45
N SER A 311 -77.58 81.84 59.35
CA SER A 311 -78.12 82.82 58.40
C SER A 311 -79.25 83.66 59.02
N GLU A 312 -80.10 83.04 59.83
CA GLU A 312 -81.22 83.68 60.52
C GLU A 312 -80.74 84.72 61.55
N VAL A 313 -79.72 84.36 62.34
CA VAL A 313 -79.09 85.28 63.32
C VAL A 313 -78.40 86.46 62.63
N ILE A 314 -77.68 86.22 61.53
CA ILE A 314 -77.03 87.29 60.76
C ILE A 314 -78.08 88.26 60.19
N SER A 315 -79.18 87.73 59.65
CA SER A 315 -80.27 88.54 59.10
C SER A 315 -80.94 89.42 60.16
N ALA A 316 -81.20 88.87 61.35
CA ALA A 316 -81.76 89.62 62.48
C ALA A 316 -80.82 90.73 62.97
N ALA A 317 -79.52 90.44 63.08
CA ALA A 317 -78.52 91.43 63.49
C ALA A 317 -78.36 92.55 62.46
N ALA A 318 -78.39 92.23 61.16
CA ALA A 318 -78.35 93.22 60.10
C ALA A 318 -79.56 94.15 60.13
N ALA A 319 -80.77 93.62 60.34
CA ALA A 319 -81.99 94.42 60.46
C ALA A 319 -81.97 95.39 61.66
N ASP A 320 -81.47 94.94 62.82
CA ASP A 320 -81.33 95.78 64.02
C ASP A 320 -80.28 96.90 63.82
N ALA A 321 -79.16 96.60 63.15
CA ALA A 321 -78.14 97.59 62.83
C ALA A 321 -78.66 98.68 61.88
N THR A 322 -79.38 98.31 60.82
CA THR A 322 -80.01 99.27 59.90
C THR A 322 -80.98 100.18 60.64
N LYS A 323 -81.84 99.62 61.50
CA LYS A 323 -82.81 100.39 62.28
C LYS A 323 -82.15 101.40 63.21
N LYS A 324 -81.01 101.05 63.84
CA LYS A 324 -80.23 101.96 64.69
C LYS A 324 -79.52 103.05 63.88
N ALA A 325 -79.02 102.72 62.70
CA ALA A 325 -78.37 103.69 61.80
C ALA A 325 -79.37 104.73 61.27
N ASP A 326 -80.57 104.31 60.89
CA ASP A 326 -81.64 105.21 60.45
C ASP A 326 -82.07 106.16 61.57
N ALA A 327 -82.24 105.64 62.80
CA ALA A 327 -82.54 106.47 63.97
C ALA A 327 -81.44 107.51 64.27
N ALA A 328 -80.17 107.13 64.10
CA ALA A 328 -79.04 108.06 64.26
C ALA A 328 -79.02 109.14 63.17
N LEU A 329 -79.34 108.78 61.92
CA LEU A 329 -79.45 109.72 60.80
C LEU A 329 -80.56 110.74 61.03
N ASP A 330 -81.73 110.30 61.49
CA ASP A 330 -82.87 111.19 61.78
C ASP A 330 -82.57 112.13 62.96
N ALA A 331 -81.91 111.63 64.00
CA ALA A 331 -81.45 112.47 65.12
C ALA A 331 -80.43 113.52 64.66
N ALA A 332 -79.49 113.15 63.78
CA ALA A 332 -78.49 114.08 63.22
C ALA A 332 -79.13 115.15 62.33
N LYS A 333 -80.11 114.78 61.47
CA LYS A 333 -80.90 115.75 60.68
C LYS A 333 -81.64 116.72 61.59
N THR A 334 -82.36 116.21 62.59
CA THR A 334 -83.08 117.04 63.56
C THR A 334 -82.16 118.04 64.27
N TYR A 335 -80.96 117.61 64.66
CA TYR A 335 -79.97 118.49 65.28
C TYR A 335 -79.43 119.56 64.30
N ALA A 336 -79.11 119.17 63.07
CA ALA A 336 -78.63 120.09 62.04
C ALA A 336 -79.69 121.14 61.66
N ASP A 337 -80.95 120.72 61.51
CA ASP A 337 -82.09 121.60 61.23
C ASP A 337 -82.33 122.58 62.39
N GLY A 338 -82.18 122.11 63.63
CA GLY A 338 -82.22 122.96 64.83
C GLY A 338 -81.11 124.03 64.85
N LEU A 339 -79.88 123.67 64.51
CA LEU A 339 -78.76 124.61 64.38
C LEU A 339 -79.00 125.63 63.26
N ASN A 340 -79.49 125.19 62.09
CA ASN A 340 -79.84 126.08 60.98
C ASN A 340 -80.92 127.09 61.38
N THR A 341 -81.96 126.64 62.08
CA THR A 341 -83.04 127.51 62.58
C THR A 341 -82.49 128.55 63.57
N ALA A 342 -81.59 128.16 64.48
CA ALA A 342 -80.95 129.08 65.42
C ALA A 342 -80.05 130.10 64.73
N MET A 343 -79.33 129.69 63.68
CA MET A 343 -78.47 130.57 62.88
C MET A 343 -79.30 131.59 62.09
N ASP A 344 -80.40 131.16 61.47
CA ASP A 344 -81.34 132.03 60.75
C ASP A 344 -81.90 133.14 61.67
N ASN A 345 -82.28 132.79 62.90
CA ASN A 345 -82.72 133.76 63.91
C ASN A 345 -81.63 134.77 64.31
N ARG A 346 -80.37 134.33 64.42
CA ARG A 346 -79.22 135.20 64.73
C ARG A 346 -78.92 136.16 63.58
N VAL A 347 -78.95 135.68 62.33
CA VAL A 347 -78.72 136.50 61.12
C VAL A 347 -79.78 137.60 61.04
N LYS A 348 -81.06 137.24 61.19
CA LYS A 348 -82.17 138.21 61.25
C LYS A 348 -81.98 139.28 62.34
N SER A 349 -81.46 138.90 63.51
CA SER A 349 -81.15 139.86 64.59
C SER A 349 -80.00 140.81 64.23
N VAL A 350 -78.94 140.32 63.58
CA VAL A 350 -77.80 141.14 63.13
C VAL A 350 -78.23 142.13 62.05
N GLU A 351 -79.02 141.67 61.07
CA GLU A 351 -79.59 142.52 60.03
C GLU A 351 -80.44 143.66 60.62
N GLY A 352 -81.19 143.40 61.69
CA GLY A 352 -81.97 144.42 62.40
C GLY A 352 -81.16 145.42 63.23
N ALA A 353 -79.91 145.11 63.60
CA ALA A 353 -79.05 145.95 64.43
C ALA A 353 -78.12 146.89 63.62
N LEU A 354 -77.97 146.66 62.32
CA LEU A 354 -77.13 147.48 61.44
C LEU A 354 -77.83 148.80 61.10
N THR A 355 -77.33 149.90 61.68
CA THR A 355 -77.73 151.26 61.34
C THR A 355 -76.83 151.80 60.23
N TRP A 356 -77.37 151.89 59.02
CA TRP A 356 -76.69 152.51 57.89
C TRP A 356 -76.61 154.04 58.11
N LYS A 357 -75.39 154.60 58.16
CA LYS A 357 -75.16 156.05 58.28
C LYS A 357 -75.00 156.66 56.89
N ALA A 358 -75.95 157.51 56.51
CA ALA A 358 -75.92 158.26 55.26
C ALA A 358 -74.94 159.44 55.35
N ILE A 359 -74.15 159.68 54.29
CA ILE A 359 -73.48 160.95 54.04
C ILE A 359 -74.58 161.99 53.81
N ASP A 360 -74.58 163.04 54.63
CA ASP A 360 -75.38 164.24 54.46
C ASP A 360 -74.80 165.04 53.30
N ASP A 361 -75.67 165.54 52.42
CA ASP A 361 -75.44 166.86 51.84
C ASP A 361 -76.78 167.59 51.83
N SER A 362 -77.03 168.20 52.99
CA SER A 362 -77.69 169.50 53.04
C SER A 362 -76.90 170.52 52.22
N GLY A 363 -77.18 170.60 50.93
CA GLY A 363 -76.65 171.63 50.05
C GLY A 363 -77.39 171.54 48.73
N ALA A 364 -78.37 172.41 48.50
CA ALA A 364 -78.13 173.65 47.79
C ALA A 364 -77.61 173.43 46.36
N ASN A 365 -78.34 174.05 45.42
CA ASN A 365 -77.99 174.30 44.01
C ASN A 365 -78.13 173.09 43.08
N ALA A 366 -79.03 173.19 42.10
CA ALA A 366 -78.83 173.82 40.79
C ALA A 366 -78.59 172.69 39.78
N GLU A 367 -79.52 172.53 38.84
CA GLU A 367 -79.33 172.87 37.43
C GLU A 367 -78.25 172.06 36.71
N THR A 368 -78.66 171.58 35.53
CA THR A 368 -77.96 170.83 34.47
C THR A 368 -77.67 169.35 34.69
#